data_AF-A0A936QAV9-F1
#
_entry.id   AF-A0A936QAV9-F1
#
_cell.length_a   1.000
_cell.length_b   1.000
_cell.length_c   1.000
_cell.angle_alpha   90.00
_cell.angle_beta   90.00
_cell.angle_gamma   90.00
#
_symmetry.space_group_name_H-M   'P 1'
#
loop_
_entity.id
_entity.type
_entity.pdbx_description
1 polymer ?
#
loop_
_entity_poly.entity_id
_entity_poly.type
_entity_poly.pdbx_seq_one_letter_code
_entity_poly.pdbx_strand_id
1 'polypeptide(L)'
;MNMEYKVQVTRLADGHAEAQVQTAFAQLFRLDTDKAAKALSRLPLVIKEKLTAEQAAKYRDRLQAIGLVAEIHPMLVVAPVPSAPPPPPHEVQSATAPGLQLEPIAAPIAKEAVPEVASRPAMRSPGMAFKIEGRPDFAFLTVTIPANETLKVEASAMATMDSHMTMTTKMRGGLGRLLTGESIFVNEFTAQEAPGDIGIAPAAPGDLAHVYLNGDVIYLQNAAFVACAGDVNLETKWQGLVKGFFSGESLFLIRASGQGDLWFNSYGGIIELDLDGDYVVDTGNIVAFTDGLEYRMSKVGGYKSLFFSGEGLVCRFSGKGKVWIQTRAVEAFASWAHQFRPAKGKG
;
A
#
# COMPACT_ATOMS: atom_id res chain seq x y z
N MET A 1 3.33 -12.91 26.73
CA MET A 1 3.02 -12.88 25.29
C MET A 1 1.63 -13.43 25.11
N ASN A 2 0.65 -12.60 24.72
CA ASN A 2 -0.65 -13.13 24.30
C ASN A 2 -0.50 -13.64 22.87
N MET A 3 -0.54 -14.95 22.69
CA MET A 3 -0.53 -15.59 21.38
C MET A 3 -1.94 -15.45 20.77
N GLU A 4 -2.04 -14.80 19.62
CA GLU A 4 -3.28 -14.76 18.84
C GLU A 4 -3.29 -15.89 17.81
N TYR A 5 -4.48 -16.27 17.35
CA TYR A 5 -4.66 -17.36 16.41
C TYR A 5 -5.57 -16.95 15.25
N LYS A 6 -5.34 -17.55 14.07
CA LYS A 6 -6.26 -17.54 12.93
C LYS A 6 -6.81 -18.92 12.64
N VAL A 7 -8.05 -18.98 12.15
CA VAL A 7 -8.74 -20.20 11.71
C VAL A 7 -8.86 -20.16 10.19
N GLN A 8 -8.34 -21.18 9.52
CA GLN A 8 -8.29 -21.30 8.07
C GLN A 8 -8.97 -22.60 7.64
N VAL A 9 -9.99 -22.51 6.79
CA VAL A 9 -10.61 -23.67 6.15
C VAL A 9 -9.70 -24.12 5.02
N THR A 10 -9.35 -25.40 4.96
CA THR A 10 -8.41 -25.93 3.98
C THR A 10 -9.08 -26.78 2.91
N ARG A 11 -10.16 -27.48 3.26
CA ARG A 11 -10.94 -28.33 2.35
C ARG A 11 -12.33 -28.63 2.90
N LEU A 12 -13.19 -29.21 2.06
CA LEU A 12 -14.42 -29.86 2.50
C LEU A 12 -14.08 -31.20 3.18
N ALA A 13 -14.86 -31.57 4.19
CA ALA A 13 -14.77 -32.87 4.83
C ALA A 13 -15.33 -33.95 3.91
N ASP A 14 -14.68 -35.11 3.89
CA ASP A 14 -15.11 -36.25 3.09
C ASP A 14 -16.52 -36.72 3.53
N GLY A 15 -17.32 -37.19 2.59
CA GLY A 15 -18.68 -37.69 2.86
C GLY A 15 -19.77 -36.60 3.00
N HIS A 16 -19.44 -35.33 2.83
CA HIS A 16 -20.43 -34.24 2.82
C HIS A 16 -20.72 -33.78 1.39
N ALA A 17 -22.00 -33.63 1.05
CA ALA A 17 -22.39 -33.10 -0.26
C ALA A 17 -22.04 -31.61 -0.36
N GLU A 18 -21.35 -31.22 -1.43
CA GLU A 18 -20.85 -29.85 -1.61
C GLU A 18 -21.98 -28.80 -1.51
N ALA A 19 -23.13 -29.04 -2.16
CA ALA A 19 -24.27 -28.14 -2.11
C ALA A 19 -24.84 -27.95 -0.67
N GLN A 20 -24.79 -29.00 0.15
CA GLN A 20 -25.22 -28.93 1.55
C GLN A 20 -24.25 -28.09 2.38
N VAL A 21 -22.94 -28.28 2.19
CA VAL A 21 -21.90 -27.49 2.86
C VAL A 21 -22.00 -26.02 2.46
N GLN A 22 -22.19 -25.72 1.17
CA GLN A 22 -22.38 -24.36 0.67
C GLN A 22 -23.60 -23.66 1.30
N THR A 23 -24.72 -24.38 1.41
CA THR A 23 -25.95 -23.85 2.02
C THR A 23 -25.75 -23.59 3.52
N ALA A 24 -25.14 -24.53 4.25
CA ALA A 24 -24.87 -24.38 5.67
C ALA A 24 -23.85 -23.25 5.95
N PHE A 25 -22.84 -23.10 5.09
CA PHE A 25 -21.88 -22.00 5.14
C PHE A 25 -22.56 -20.64 4.88
N ALA A 26 -23.43 -20.56 3.87
CA ALA A 26 -24.22 -19.37 3.59
C ALA A 26 -25.04 -18.92 4.80
N GLN A 27 -25.70 -19.86 5.49
CA GLN A 27 -26.47 -19.59 6.70
C GLN A 27 -25.57 -19.13 7.87
N LEU A 28 -24.45 -19.82 8.09
CA LEU A 28 -23.53 -19.52 9.20
C LEU A 28 -22.95 -18.10 9.10
N PHE A 29 -22.66 -17.64 7.88
CA PHE A 29 -22.06 -16.32 7.62
C PHE A 29 -23.05 -15.26 7.11
N ARG A 30 -24.34 -15.60 7.03
CA ARG A 30 -25.40 -14.72 6.48
C ARG A 30 -25.07 -14.20 5.09
N LEU A 31 -24.56 -15.09 4.23
CA LEU A 31 -24.23 -14.83 2.84
C LEU A 31 -25.32 -15.40 1.93
N ASP A 32 -25.38 -14.92 0.68
CA ASP A 32 -26.12 -15.65 -0.36
C ASP A 32 -25.36 -16.92 -0.80
N THR A 33 -26.11 -17.88 -1.32
CA THR A 33 -25.60 -19.21 -1.68
C THR A 33 -24.54 -19.14 -2.78
N ASP A 34 -24.66 -18.21 -3.73
CA ASP A 34 -23.69 -18.04 -4.83
C ASP A 34 -22.35 -17.50 -4.30
N LYS A 35 -22.39 -16.55 -3.36
CA LYS A 35 -21.19 -16.05 -2.66
C LYS A 35 -20.56 -17.13 -1.78
N ALA A 36 -21.35 -17.96 -1.13
CA ALA A 36 -20.85 -19.07 -0.33
C ALA A 36 -20.13 -20.12 -1.20
N ALA A 37 -20.73 -20.51 -2.34
CA ALA A 37 -20.11 -21.40 -3.32
C ALA A 37 -18.80 -20.81 -3.87
N LYS A 38 -18.81 -19.52 -4.21
CA LYS A 38 -17.61 -18.81 -4.69
C LYS A 38 -16.51 -18.74 -3.64
N ALA A 39 -16.85 -18.56 -2.36
CA ALA A 39 -15.87 -18.55 -1.28
C ALA A 39 -15.23 -19.94 -1.06
N LEU A 40 -16.05 -20.99 -1.09
CA LEU A 40 -15.59 -22.38 -0.88
C LEU A 40 -14.85 -22.97 -2.09
N SER A 41 -15.03 -22.43 -3.30
CA SER A 41 -14.20 -22.83 -4.46
C SER A 41 -12.74 -22.31 -4.40
N ARG A 42 -12.44 -21.41 -3.44
CA ARG A 42 -11.13 -20.75 -3.29
C ARG A 42 -10.37 -21.18 -2.04
N LEU A 43 -10.59 -22.41 -1.56
CA LEU A 43 -9.84 -22.93 -0.41
C LEU A 43 -8.33 -23.06 -0.76
N PRO A 44 -7.43 -22.77 0.18
CA PRO A 44 -7.71 -22.53 1.60
C PRO A 44 -8.09 -21.07 1.93
N LEU A 45 -9.03 -20.86 2.86
CA LEU A 45 -9.67 -19.57 3.18
C LEU A 45 -9.56 -19.25 4.67
N VAL A 46 -9.02 -18.09 5.04
CA VAL A 46 -9.01 -17.61 6.44
C VAL A 46 -10.39 -17.09 6.81
N ILE A 47 -10.97 -17.66 7.87
CA ILE A 47 -12.33 -17.32 8.34
C ILE A 47 -12.31 -16.23 9.42
N LYS A 48 -11.32 -16.29 10.32
CA LYS A 48 -11.22 -15.37 11.45
C LYS A 48 -9.80 -15.35 12.00
N GLU A 49 -9.35 -14.19 12.45
CA GLU A 49 -8.03 -13.95 13.04
C GLU A 49 -8.14 -13.16 14.35
N LYS A 50 -7.00 -12.98 15.04
CA LYS A 50 -6.90 -12.32 16.34
C LYS A 50 -7.76 -12.99 17.42
N LEU A 51 -7.85 -14.31 17.36
CA LEU A 51 -8.62 -15.10 18.30
C LEU A 51 -7.74 -15.57 19.46
N THR A 52 -8.34 -15.69 20.65
CA THR A 52 -7.74 -16.53 21.70
C THR A 52 -7.80 -18.00 21.26
N ALA A 53 -6.98 -18.86 21.88
CA ALA A 53 -6.97 -20.29 21.58
C ALA A 53 -8.38 -20.93 21.74
N GLU A 54 -9.11 -20.54 22.79
CA GLU A 54 -10.47 -21.02 23.06
C GLU A 54 -11.47 -20.55 21.99
N GLN A 55 -11.38 -19.30 21.56
CA GLN A 55 -12.23 -18.77 20.49
C GLN A 55 -11.92 -19.46 19.17
N ALA A 56 -10.65 -19.68 18.85
CA ALA A 56 -10.23 -20.38 17.63
C ALA A 56 -10.75 -21.82 17.59
N ALA A 57 -10.68 -22.55 18.71
CA ALA A 57 -11.26 -23.88 18.85
C ALA A 57 -12.78 -23.87 18.59
N LYS A 58 -13.51 -22.94 19.21
CA LYS A 58 -14.97 -22.81 19.01
C LYS A 58 -15.34 -22.49 17.56
N TYR A 59 -14.53 -21.69 16.86
CA TYR A 59 -14.73 -21.41 15.44
C TYR A 59 -14.47 -22.64 14.57
N ARG A 60 -13.38 -23.37 14.82
CA ARG A 60 -13.07 -24.63 14.13
C ARG A 60 -14.20 -25.65 14.30
N ASP A 61 -14.68 -25.87 15.52
CA ASP A 61 -15.69 -26.88 15.80
C ASP A 61 -17.03 -26.56 15.09
N ARG A 62 -17.39 -25.28 15.01
CA ARG A 62 -18.56 -24.82 14.24
C ARG A 62 -18.42 -25.05 12.74
N LEU A 63 -17.22 -24.87 12.19
CA LEU A 63 -16.92 -25.12 10.78
C LEU A 63 -16.92 -26.63 10.46
N GLN A 64 -16.39 -27.44 11.38
CA GLN A 64 -16.41 -28.90 11.27
C GLN A 64 -17.84 -29.46 11.31
N ALA A 65 -18.71 -28.89 12.15
CA ALA A 65 -20.12 -29.28 12.24
C ALA A 65 -20.91 -29.07 10.93
N ILE A 66 -20.42 -28.22 10.03
CA ILE A 66 -21.03 -27.98 8.70
C ILE A 66 -20.25 -28.66 7.56
N GLY A 67 -19.32 -29.58 7.86
CA GLY A 67 -18.60 -30.35 6.87
C GLY A 67 -17.35 -29.65 6.29
N LEU A 68 -16.72 -28.74 7.03
CA LEU A 68 -15.47 -28.08 6.63
C LEU A 68 -14.29 -28.51 7.50
N VAL A 69 -13.13 -28.73 6.88
CA VAL A 69 -11.88 -28.97 7.59
C VAL A 69 -11.20 -27.63 7.82
N ALA A 70 -11.01 -27.26 9.09
CA ALA A 70 -10.39 -26.01 9.50
C ALA A 70 -9.15 -26.24 10.38
N GLU A 71 -8.09 -25.50 10.10
CA GLU A 71 -6.81 -25.49 10.82
C GLU A 71 -6.67 -24.20 11.62
N ILE A 72 -6.00 -24.28 12.78
CA ILE A 72 -5.72 -23.15 13.65
C ILE A 72 -4.22 -22.85 13.56
N HIS A 73 -3.86 -21.64 13.17
CA HIS A 73 -2.47 -21.20 13.08
C HIS A 73 -2.18 -20.10 14.11
N PRO A 74 -1.08 -20.19 14.87
CA PRO A 74 -0.64 -19.11 15.73
C PRO A 74 -0.19 -17.91 14.89
N MET A 75 -0.47 -16.71 15.39
CA MET A 75 -0.04 -15.44 14.85
C MET A 75 0.94 -14.81 15.85
N LEU A 76 2.12 -14.44 15.36
CA LEU A 76 3.09 -13.71 16.15
C LEU A 76 2.56 -12.30 16.38
N VAL A 77 2.10 -12.02 17.60
CA VAL A 77 1.85 -10.65 18.04
C VAL A 77 3.19 -10.07 18.47
N VAL A 78 3.78 -9.23 17.62
CA VAL A 78 4.93 -8.41 18.02
C VAL A 78 4.36 -7.32 18.93
N ALA A 79 4.50 -7.51 20.24
CA ALA A 79 4.22 -6.44 21.19
C ALA A 79 5.14 -5.24 20.85
N PRO A 80 4.66 -3.99 20.98
CA PRO A 80 5.57 -2.85 20.92
C PRO A 80 6.66 -3.10 21.96
N VAL A 81 7.91 -3.12 21.50
CA VAL A 81 9.08 -3.23 22.37
C VAL A 81 9.01 -2.02 23.31
N PRO A 82 8.94 -2.22 24.65
CA PRO A 82 9.06 -1.10 25.57
C PRO A 82 10.34 -0.37 25.24
N SER A 83 10.27 0.93 24.98
CA SER A 83 11.44 1.77 24.73
C SER A 83 12.46 1.50 25.84
N ALA A 84 13.63 0.97 25.47
CA ALA A 84 14.72 0.82 26.41
C ALA A 84 15.00 2.21 27.01
N PRO A 85 15.14 2.33 28.35
CA PRO A 85 15.59 3.59 28.93
C PRO A 85 16.94 3.97 28.28
N PRO A 86 17.17 5.26 28.01
CA PRO A 86 18.43 5.70 27.41
C PRO A 86 19.59 5.17 28.25
N PRO A 87 20.67 4.67 27.62
CA PRO A 87 21.83 4.21 28.36
C PRO A 87 22.37 5.36 29.22
N PRO A 88 22.81 5.09 30.47
CA PRO A 88 23.44 6.10 31.29
C PRO A 88 24.68 6.65 30.57
N PRO A 89 25.01 7.95 30.75
CA PRO A 89 26.19 8.52 30.12
C PRO A 89 27.43 7.75 30.59
N HIS A 90 28.10 7.07 29.67
CA HIS A 90 29.40 6.50 29.94
C HIS A 90 30.42 7.64 30.02
N GLU A 91 30.95 7.86 31.23
CA GLU A 91 32.23 8.56 31.41
C GLU A 91 33.28 7.86 30.53
N VAL A 92 33.85 8.61 29.60
CA VAL A 92 34.95 8.14 28.76
C VAL A 92 36.17 7.99 29.65
N GLN A 93 36.38 6.78 30.19
CA GLN A 93 37.66 6.41 30.75
C GLN A 93 38.65 6.15 29.61
N SER A 94 39.71 6.94 29.61
CA SER A 94 40.86 6.83 28.71
C SER A 94 41.52 5.46 28.85
N ALA A 95 41.40 4.62 27.82
CA ALA A 95 42.22 3.44 27.63
C ALA A 95 43.07 3.61 26.37
N THR A 96 44.37 3.79 26.60
CA THR A 96 45.44 3.91 25.60
C THR A 96 45.57 2.62 24.80
N ALA A 97 45.49 2.71 23.47
CA ALA A 97 45.94 1.68 22.54
C ALA A 97 47.11 2.22 21.68
N PRO A 98 48.10 1.40 21.29
CA PRO A 98 49.32 1.90 20.66
C PRO A 98 49.14 2.19 19.17
N GLY A 99 49.51 3.42 18.78
CA GLY A 99 50.30 3.72 17.59
C GLY A 99 49.74 3.37 16.21
N LEU A 100 48.78 4.17 15.72
CA LEU A 100 48.68 4.50 14.30
C LEU A 100 48.78 6.02 14.19
N GLN A 101 49.97 6.51 13.85
CA GLN A 101 50.21 7.93 13.58
C GLN A 101 49.65 8.26 12.20
N LEU A 102 48.52 8.97 12.18
CA LEU A 102 48.11 9.77 11.04
C LEU A 102 48.40 11.24 11.39
N GLU A 103 49.20 11.89 10.55
CA GLU A 103 49.55 13.31 10.66
C GLU A 103 48.28 14.18 10.76
N PRO A 104 48.30 15.30 11.54
CA PRO A 104 47.11 16.12 11.74
C PRO A 104 46.75 16.88 10.47
N ILE A 105 45.56 16.62 9.91
CA ILE A 105 44.93 17.56 8.99
C ILE A 105 44.41 18.74 9.83
N ALA A 106 44.84 19.93 9.45
CA ALA A 106 44.58 21.19 10.14
C ALA A 106 43.08 21.46 10.41
N ALA A 107 42.85 22.24 11.48
CA ALA A 107 41.64 22.89 12.02
C ALA A 107 40.28 22.72 11.28
N PRO A 108 39.16 22.66 12.04
CA PRO A 108 37.83 22.48 11.46
C PRO A 108 37.50 23.60 10.48
N ILE A 109 37.17 23.22 9.25
CA ILE A 109 36.57 24.11 8.27
C ILE A 109 35.25 24.61 8.88
N ALA A 110 35.19 25.90 9.16
CA ALA A 110 33.97 26.58 9.53
C ALA A 110 32.90 26.27 8.49
N LYS A 111 31.67 25.95 8.93
CA LYS A 111 30.51 25.83 8.03
C LYS A 111 30.35 27.16 7.29
N GLU A 112 30.87 27.25 6.08
CA GLU A 112 30.51 28.31 5.16
C GLU A 112 29.03 28.13 4.83
N ALA A 113 28.26 29.15 5.16
CA ALA A 113 26.88 29.28 4.75
C ALA A 113 26.84 29.24 3.22
N VAL A 114 26.13 28.25 2.67
CA VAL A 114 25.77 28.23 1.26
C VAL A 114 24.99 29.53 0.97
N PRO A 115 25.38 30.33 -0.03
CA PRO A 115 24.71 31.58 -0.32
C PRO A 115 23.25 31.29 -0.66
N GLU A 116 22.37 31.96 0.09
CA GLU A 116 20.94 32.00 -0.16
C GLU A 116 20.70 32.53 -1.57
N VAL A 117 20.42 31.63 -2.51
CA VAL A 117 19.91 31.99 -3.82
C VAL A 117 18.57 32.66 -3.55
N ALA A 118 18.52 33.98 -3.75
CA ALA A 118 17.34 34.80 -3.55
C ALA A 118 16.13 34.14 -4.23
N SER A 119 15.31 33.48 -3.41
CA SER A 119 14.05 32.94 -3.87
C SER A 119 13.16 34.13 -4.17
N ARG A 120 12.69 34.22 -5.43
CA ARG A 120 11.48 34.98 -5.74
C ARG A 120 10.43 34.61 -4.69
N PRO A 121 9.57 35.54 -4.21
CA PRO A 121 8.52 35.18 -3.28
C PRO A 121 7.70 34.07 -3.93
N ALA A 122 7.88 32.84 -3.45
CA ALA A 122 7.11 31.70 -3.89
C ALA A 122 5.67 32.07 -3.54
N MET A 123 4.80 32.14 -4.55
CA MET A 123 3.38 31.96 -4.31
C MET A 123 3.30 30.72 -3.42
N ARG A 124 2.85 30.88 -2.16
CA ARG A 124 2.61 29.74 -1.28
C ARG A 124 1.64 28.85 -2.05
N SER A 125 2.12 27.70 -2.54
CA SER A 125 1.23 26.69 -3.06
C SER A 125 0.17 26.44 -2.00
N PRO A 126 -1.12 26.40 -2.35
CA PRO A 126 -2.13 25.97 -1.40
C PRO A 126 -1.76 24.55 -0.95
N GLY A 127 -1.97 24.24 0.34
CA GLY A 127 -1.64 22.94 0.93
C GLY A 127 -0.63 22.98 2.07
N MET A 128 -0.29 21.80 2.59
CA MET A 128 0.70 21.61 3.65
C MET A 128 2.12 21.82 3.14
N ALA A 129 3.04 22.25 4.01
CA ALA A 129 4.45 22.30 3.66
C ALA A 129 5.02 20.87 3.60
N PHE A 130 5.79 20.56 2.56
CA PHE A 130 6.39 19.24 2.39
C PHE A 130 7.71 19.29 1.64
N LYS A 131 8.48 18.20 1.74
CA LYS A 131 9.73 17.98 1.03
C LYS A 131 9.78 16.52 0.55
N ILE A 132 10.24 16.31 -0.68
CA ILE A 132 10.52 14.98 -1.21
C ILE A 132 12.03 14.86 -1.43
N GLU A 133 12.65 13.84 -0.84
CA GLU A 133 14.08 13.55 -0.93
C GLU A 133 14.32 12.18 -1.55
N GLY A 134 15.56 11.86 -1.95
CA GLY A 134 15.90 10.53 -2.47
C GLY A 134 15.33 10.18 -3.85
N ARG A 135 14.78 11.16 -4.57
CA ARG A 135 14.26 10.98 -5.93
C ARG A 135 15.37 10.73 -6.96
N PRO A 136 15.10 9.97 -8.04
CA PRO A 136 13.88 9.18 -8.28
C PRO A 136 13.97 7.75 -7.70
N ASP A 137 15.08 7.41 -7.04
CA ASP A 137 15.42 6.02 -6.73
C ASP A 137 14.58 5.44 -5.59
N PHE A 138 14.52 6.15 -4.47
CA PHE A 138 13.82 5.74 -3.24
C PHE A 138 13.29 6.99 -2.54
N ALA A 139 12.22 7.55 -3.09
CA ALA A 139 11.71 8.83 -2.62
C ALA A 139 11.17 8.74 -1.18
N PHE A 140 11.52 9.74 -0.37
CA PHE A 140 11.08 9.91 1.01
C PHE A 140 10.31 11.22 1.14
N LEU A 141 9.12 11.18 1.73
CA LEU A 141 8.26 12.36 1.89
C LEU A 141 8.28 12.83 3.34
N THR A 142 8.66 14.08 3.57
CA THR A 142 8.46 14.76 4.86
C THR A 142 7.33 15.77 4.71
N VAL A 143 6.31 15.71 5.56
CA VAL A 143 5.20 16.68 5.61
C VAL A 143 5.18 17.35 6.97
N THR A 144 5.11 18.69 6.98
CA THR A 144 4.83 19.47 8.18
C THR A 144 3.34 19.68 8.31
N ILE A 145 2.74 19.04 9.32
CA ILE A 145 1.30 19.09 9.58
C ILE A 145 1.02 20.24 10.55
N PRO A 146 0.15 21.22 10.19
CA PRO A 146 -0.23 22.29 11.10
C PRO A 146 -0.89 21.79 12.39
N ALA A 147 -0.84 22.61 13.43
CA ALA A 147 -1.46 22.29 14.72
C ALA A 147 -2.94 21.96 14.55
N ASN A 148 -3.36 20.82 15.10
CA ASN A 148 -4.71 20.25 15.06
C ASN A 148 -5.21 19.85 13.66
N GLU A 149 -4.36 19.88 12.63
CA GLU A 149 -4.68 19.34 11.31
C GLU A 149 -4.32 17.86 11.20
N THR A 150 -4.90 17.19 10.21
CA THR A 150 -4.76 15.74 10.02
C THR A 150 -4.27 15.42 8.62
N LEU A 151 -3.29 14.53 8.55
CA LEU A 151 -2.81 13.89 7.33
C LEU A 151 -3.27 12.44 7.30
N LYS A 152 -3.86 12.02 6.18
CA LYS A 152 -4.16 10.62 5.89
C LYS A 152 -2.96 10.00 5.19
N VAL A 153 -2.45 8.87 5.68
CA VAL A 153 -1.25 8.20 5.14
C VAL A 153 -1.55 6.72 4.92
N GLU A 154 -0.99 6.14 3.86
CA GLU A 154 -0.96 4.70 3.62
C GLU A 154 -0.48 3.96 4.87
N ALA A 155 -1.14 2.85 5.20
CA ALA A 155 -0.71 2.02 6.31
C ALA A 155 0.72 1.53 6.12
N SER A 156 1.46 1.46 7.23
CA SER A 156 2.85 0.99 7.27
C SER A 156 3.87 1.85 6.51
N ALA A 157 3.49 3.00 5.96
CA ALA A 157 4.42 3.91 5.27
C ALA A 157 5.10 4.94 6.19
N MET A 158 4.64 5.12 7.44
CA MET A 158 5.27 6.05 8.39
C MET A 158 6.65 5.53 8.81
N ALA A 159 7.67 6.36 8.65
CA ALA A 159 9.06 6.09 9.01
C ALA A 159 9.53 6.89 10.23
N THR A 160 9.15 8.17 10.31
CA THR A 160 9.46 9.06 11.44
C THR A 160 8.27 9.94 11.74
N MET A 161 8.11 10.39 12.99
CA MET A 161 7.17 11.44 13.36
C MET A 161 7.64 12.15 14.62
N ASP A 162 7.26 13.41 14.80
CA ASP A 162 7.46 14.09 16.08
C ASP A 162 6.65 13.43 17.20
N SER A 163 7.17 13.50 18.43
CA SER A 163 6.60 12.77 19.58
C SER A 163 5.22 13.24 20.03
N HIS A 164 4.83 14.48 19.69
CA HIS A 164 3.50 15.04 20.01
C HIS A 164 2.44 14.72 18.95
N MET A 165 2.78 13.93 17.92
CA MET A 165 1.81 13.47 16.94
C MET A 165 0.97 12.30 17.47
N THR A 166 -0.32 12.30 17.15
CA THR A 166 -1.24 11.20 17.48
C THR A 166 -1.67 10.46 16.22
N MET A 167 -1.68 9.13 16.27
CA MET A 167 -2.15 8.28 15.18
C MET A 167 -3.49 7.61 15.53
N THR A 168 -4.46 7.71 14.62
CA THR A 168 -5.69 6.93 14.66
C THR A 168 -5.77 6.04 13.41
N THR A 169 -5.80 4.72 13.58
CA THR A 169 -6.02 3.81 12.45
C THR A 169 -7.50 3.75 12.11
N LYS A 170 -7.87 4.14 10.88
CA LYS A 170 -9.24 3.99 10.37
C LYS A 170 -9.27 2.94 9.27
N MET A 171 -9.95 1.84 9.55
CA MET A 171 -10.21 0.81 8.55
C MET A 171 -11.38 1.27 7.65
N ARG A 172 -11.08 1.76 6.45
CA ARG A 172 -12.09 2.13 5.45
C ARG A 172 -12.41 0.90 4.58
N GLY A 173 -13.56 0.28 4.83
CA GLY A 173 -14.01 -0.95 4.17
C GLY A 173 -14.19 -2.09 5.17
N GLY A 174 -15.39 -2.67 5.23
CA GLY A 174 -15.68 -3.78 6.14
C GLY A 174 -14.81 -5.01 5.86
N LEU A 175 -14.82 -5.98 6.79
CA LEU A 175 -13.98 -7.19 6.71
C LEU A 175 -14.04 -7.86 5.33
N GLY A 176 -15.19 -7.83 4.64
CA GLY A 176 -15.42 -8.36 3.29
C GLY A 176 -14.50 -7.84 2.16
N ARG A 177 -13.78 -6.71 2.34
CA ARG A 177 -12.81 -6.20 1.35
C ARG A 177 -11.36 -6.65 1.58
N LEU A 178 -11.04 -7.17 2.78
CA LEU A 178 -9.70 -7.74 3.06
C LEU A 178 -9.45 -9.01 2.24
N LEU A 179 -10.48 -9.85 2.14
CA LEU A 179 -10.45 -11.13 1.43
C LEU A 179 -10.58 -11.00 -0.09
N THR A 180 -10.81 -9.80 -0.61
CA THR A 180 -10.71 -9.48 -2.04
C THR A 180 -9.41 -8.76 -2.42
N GLY A 181 -8.60 -8.33 -1.44
CA GLY A 181 -7.38 -7.53 -1.70
C GLY A 181 -7.66 -6.05 -1.98
N GLU A 182 -8.86 -5.57 -1.65
CA GLU A 182 -9.44 -4.30 -2.15
C GLU A 182 -9.55 -3.19 -1.09
N SER A 183 -8.93 -3.36 0.08
CA SER A 183 -9.02 -2.39 1.17
C SER A 183 -7.84 -1.44 1.17
N ILE A 184 -8.11 -0.13 1.11
CA ILE A 184 -7.12 0.90 1.43
C ILE A 184 -7.07 0.98 2.96
N PHE A 185 -5.93 0.64 3.54
CA PHE A 185 -5.68 0.91 4.95
C PHE A 185 -5.04 2.29 5.05
N VAL A 186 -5.73 3.21 5.72
CA VAL A 186 -5.26 4.59 5.91
C VAL A 186 -5.13 4.85 7.41
N ASN A 187 -3.98 5.33 7.82
CA ASN A 187 -3.76 5.90 9.14
C ASN A 187 -3.97 7.41 9.08
N GLU A 188 -4.65 7.97 10.08
CA GLU A 188 -4.78 9.41 10.26
C GLU A 188 -3.77 9.87 11.31
N PHE A 189 -2.93 10.82 10.96
CA PHE A 189 -1.94 11.44 11.84
C PHE A 189 -2.34 12.88 12.10
N THR A 190 -2.45 13.27 13.36
CA THR A 190 -2.85 14.62 13.79
C THR A 190 -1.75 15.22 14.65
N ALA A 191 -1.32 16.45 14.34
CA ALA A 191 -0.38 17.18 15.18
C ALA A 191 -1.14 17.84 16.34
N GLN A 192 -0.76 17.59 17.58
CA GLN A 192 -1.45 18.13 18.75
C GLN A 192 -0.83 19.46 19.18
N GLU A 193 -1.65 20.51 19.31
CA GLU A 193 -1.31 21.82 19.91
C GLU A 193 -0.22 22.67 19.18
N ALA A 194 0.68 22.04 18.43
CA ALA A 194 1.74 22.66 17.64
C ALA A 194 1.93 21.92 16.31
N PRO A 195 2.51 22.56 15.27
CA PRO A 195 2.90 21.85 14.05
C PRO A 195 3.85 20.69 14.36
N GLY A 196 3.81 19.64 13.54
CA GLY A 196 4.69 18.49 13.70
C GLY A 196 5.06 17.86 12.36
N ASP A 197 6.27 17.33 12.28
CA ASP A 197 6.78 16.68 11.08
C ASP A 197 6.51 15.17 11.11
N ILE A 198 6.11 14.65 9.95
CA ILE A 198 6.03 13.21 9.67
C ILE A 198 6.86 12.87 8.44
N GLY A 199 7.68 11.83 8.56
CA GLY A 199 8.44 11.23 7.47
C GLY A 199 7.80 9.93 7.00
N ILE A 200 7.62 9.80 5.70
CA ILE A 200 6.86 8.74 5.03
C ILE A 200 7.78 8.09 3.98
N ALA A 201 7.98 6.78 4.13
CA ALA A 201 8.67 5.93 3.17
C ALA A 201 7.62 5.07 2.44
N PRO A 202 7.34 5.32 1.15
CA PRO A 202 6.38 4.53 0.38
C PRO A 202 6.76 3.05 0.30
N ALA A 203 5.75 2.18 0.19
CA ALA A 203 5.99 0.73 0.17
C ALA A 203 6.76 0.25 -1.07
N ALA A 204 6.51 0.86 -2.24
CA ALA A 204 7.18 0.50 -3.48
C ALA A 204 8.51 1.28 -3.63
N PRO A 205 9.62 0.61 -4.00
CA PRO A 205 10.84 1.27 -4.42
C PRO A 205 10.60 2.15 -5.65
N GLY A 206 10.74 3.46 -5.51
CA GLY A 206 10.60 4.35 -6.64
C GLY A 206 10.38 5.81 -6.25
N ASP A 207 9.70 6.52 -7.15
CA ASP A 207 9.54 7.96 -7.06
C ASP A 207 8.15 8.37 -6.54
N LEU A 208 8.02 9.64 -6.15
CA LEU A 208 6.81 10.27 -5.63
C LEU A 208 6.33 11.43 -6.52
N ALA A 209 5.03 11.65 -6.60
CA ALA A 209 4.44 12.87 -7.14
C ALA A 209 3.47 13.49 -6.14
N HIS A 210 3.26 14.79 -6.32
CA HIS A 210 2.32 15.61 -5.56
C HIS A 210 1.41 16.34 -6.55
N VAL A 211 0.12 16.34 -6.23
CA VAL A 211 -0.87 17.20 -6.89
C VAL A 211 -1.73 17.84 -5.81
N TYR A 212 -1.99 19.15 -5.95
CA TYR A 212 -3.00 19.82 -5.15
C TYR A 212 -4.34 19.76 -5.88
N LEU A 213 -5.33 19.10 -5.28
CA LEU A 213 -6.68 19.03 -5.83
C LEU A 213 -7.41 20.34 -5.51
N ASN A 214 -8.06 20.93 -6.52
CA ASN A 214 -8.90 22.12 -6.36
C ASN A 214 -10.29 21.91 -6.97
N GLY A 215 -10.95 20.82 -6.58
CA GLY A 215 -12.19 20.34 -7.19
C GLY A 215 -11.97 19.31 -8.30
N ASP A 216 -10.72 19.16 -8.76
CA ASP A 216 -10.32 18.16 -9.73
C ASP A 216 -10.39 16.73 -9.16
N VAL A 217 -10.40 15.76 -10.07
CA VAL A 217 -10.45 14.34 -9.75
C VAL A 217 -9.23 13.63 -10.33
N ILE A 218 -8.56 12.85 -9.48
CA ILE A 218 -7.47 11.98 -9.87
C ILE A 218 -7.87 10.53 -9.59
N TYR A 219 -7.69 9.68 -10.59
CA TYR A 219 -7.78 8.24 -10.44
C TYR A 219 -6.39 7.68 -10.20
N LEU A 220 -6.19 6.87 -9.16
CA LEU A 220 -4.91 6.23 -8.83
C LEU A 220 -5.08 4.72 -8.82
N GLN A 221 -4.03 3.98 -9.17
CA GLN A 221 -3.95 2.59 -8.74
C GLN A 221 -3.92 2.52 -7.22
N ASN A 222 -4.56 1.49 -6.65
CA ASN A 222 -4.61 1.32 -5.18
C ASN A 222 -3.21 1.37 -4.54
N ALA A 223 -2.26 0.64 -5.11
CA ALA A 223 -0.89 0.56 -4.62
C ALA A 223 -0.05 1.83 -4.82
N ALA A 224 -0.58 2.85 -5.50
CA ALA A 224 0.11 4.12 -5.72
C ALA A 224 -0.21 5.16 -4.63
N PHE A 225 -1.28 4.99 -3.84
CA PHE A 225 -1.66 5.99 -2.85
C PHE A 225 -0.66 6.06 -1.69
N VAL A 226 -0.18 7.26 -1.36
CA VAL A 226 0.75 7.48 -0.24
C VAL A 226 0.15 8.33 0.86
N ALA A 227 -0.34 9.52 0.54
CA ALA A 227 -0.93 10.40 1.54
C ALA A 227 -1.92 11.40 0.93
N CYS A 228 -2.83 11.94 1.74
CA CYS A 228 -3.62 13.12 1.38
C CYS A 228 -4.00 13.97 2.59
N ALA A 229 -4.24 15.26 2.35
CA ALA A 229 -4.62 16.25 3.35
C ALA A 229 -5.88 17.03 2.95
N GLY A 230 -6.43 17.82 3.87
CA GLY A 230 -7.64 18.62 3.62
C GLY A 230 -8.89 17.78 3.38
N ASP A 231 -9.74 18.25 2.47
CA ASP A 231 -11.05 17.68 2.18
C ASP A 231 -11.00 16.57 1.12
N VAL A 232 -9.81 16.03 0.84
CA VAL A 232 -9.64 14.94 -0.12
C VAL A 232 -10.38 13.69 0.35
N ASN A 233 -11.35 13.29 -0.46
CA ASN A 233 -12.12 12.06 -0.30
C ASN A 233 -11.57 10.96 -1.21
N LEU A 234 -11.40 9.77 -0.64
CA LEU A 234 -10.92 8.58 -1.34
C LEU A 234 -12.06 7.57 -1.46
N GLU A 235 -12.42 7.26 -2.69
CA GLU A 235 -13.46 6.29 -3.03
C GLU A 235 -12.87 5.16 -3.85
N THR A 236 -12.91 3.93 -3.33
CA THR A 236 -12.53 2.77 -4.14
C THR A 236 -13.57 2.57 -5.24
N LYS A 237 -13.18 2.80 -6.49
CA LYS A 237 -13.98 2.44 -7.66
C LYS A 237 -13.63 1.01 -8.07
N TRP A 238 -14.56 0.10 -7.80
CA TRP A 238 -14.56 -1.21 -8.42
C TRP A 238 -15.19 -1.09 -9.81
N GLN A 239 -14.37 -1.02 -10.85
CA GLN A 239 -14.86 -1.26 -12.21
C GLN A 239 -15.05 -2.75 -12.37
N GLY A 240 -16.26 -3.19 -12.05
CA GLY A 240 -16.61 -4.59 -12.08
C GLY A 240 -16.22 -5.29 -13.36
N LEU A 241 -15.87 -6.57 -13.20
CA LEU A 241 -15.68 -7.58 -14.24
C LEU A 241 -16.48 -7.23 -15.51
N VAL A 242 -15.83 -6.59 -16.48
CA VAL A 242 -16.25 -6.75 -17.86
C VAL A 242 -16.16 -8.25 -18.10
N LYS A 243 -17.31 -8.89 -18.33
CA LYS A 243 -17.47 -10.33 -18.59
C LYS A 243 -16.33 -10.83 -19.49
N GLY A 244 -15.29 -11.45 -18.93
CA GLY A 244 -14.19 -11.97 -19.73
C GLY A 244 -12.81 -12.13 -19.12
N PHE A 245 -12.60 -12.05 -17.80
CA PHE A 245 -11.25 -12.13 -17.24
C PHE A 245 -11.00 -13.35 -16.34
N PHE A 246 -10.55 -14.43 -17.00
CA PHE A 246 -9.73 -15.51 -16.46
C PHE A 246 -8.24 -15.14 -16.61
N SER A 247 -7.71 -14.23 -15.78
CA SER A 247 -6.25 -14.03 -15.69
C SER A 247 -5.76 -13.77 -14.26
N GLY A 248 -6.56 -13.12 -13.41
CA GLY A 248 -6.21 -12.95 -12.00
C GLY A 248 -6.03 -11.50 -11.57
N GLU A 249 -5.96 -10.55 -12.50
CA GLU A 249 -5.89 -9.13 -12.13
C GLU A 249 -7.14 -8.33 -12.50
N SER A 250 -7.62 -7.57 -11.53
CA SER A 250 -8.62 -6.51 -11.70
C SER A 250 -7.95 -5.19 -11.35
N LEU A 251 -7.99 -4.21 -12.25
CA LEU A 251 -7.47 -2.88 -11.95
C LEU A 251 -8.36 -2.22 -10.88
N PHE A 252 -7.83 -2.12 -9.68
CA PHE A 252 -8.47 -1.42 -8.57
C PHE A 252 -8.04 0.04 -8.57
N LEU A 253 -8.99 0.92 -8.86
CA LEU A 253 -8.75 2.35 -8.88
C LEU A 253 -9.31 3.01 -7.62
N ILE A 254 -8.54 3.94 -7.07
CA ILE A 254 -8.98 4.91 -6.08
C ILE A 254 -9.36 6.17 -6.85
N ARG A 255 -10.57 6.67 -6.63
CA ARG A 255 -10.96 8.01 -7.04
C ARG A 255 -10.67 8.96 -5.88
N ALA A 256 -9.72 9.86 -6.07
CA ALA A 256 -9.43 10.97 -5.18
C ALA A 256 -10.12 12.24 -5.72
N SER A 257 -10.92 12.90 -4.88
CA SER A 257 -11.62 14.14 -5.24
C SER A 257 -11.76 15.07 -4.04
N GLY A 258 -11.87 16.37 -4.27
CA GLY A 258 -12.06 17.37 -3.22
C GLY A 258 -11.05 18.51 -3.37
N GLN A 259 -10.73 19.15 -2.24
CA GLN A 259 -9.72 20.21 -2.18
C GLN A 259 -8.64 19.86 -1.16
N GLY A 260 -7.37 19.83 -1.57
CA GLY A 260 -6.25 19.50 -0.70
C GLY A 260 -5.13 18.72 -1.38
N ASP A 261 -4.09 18.40 -0.61
CA ASP A 261 -2.92 17.69 -1.11
C ASP A 261 -3.17 16.20 -1.35
N LEU A 262 -2.57 15.67 -2.42
CA LEU A 262 -2.52 14.26 -2.73
C LEU A 262 -1.10 13.88 -3.15
N TRP A 263 -0.52 12.91 -2.45
CA TRP A 263 0.77 12.30 -2.77
C TRP A 263 0.59 10.84 -3.16
N PHE A 264 1.34 10.43 -4.18
CA PHE A 264 1.31 9.08 -4.71
C PHE A 264 2.69 8.66 -5.22
N ASN A 265 2.99 7.36 -5.13
CA ASN A 265 4.27 6.79 -5.54
C ASN A 265 4.16 5.96 -6.82
N SER A 266 5.32 5.51 -7.28
CA SER A 266 5.50 4.62 -8.42
C SER A 266 6.49 3.51 -8.07
N TYR A 267 6.44 2.40 -8.80
CA TYR A 267 7.52 1.41 -8.81
C TYR A 267 8.56 1.78 -9.89
N GLY A 268 9.77 2.13 -9.46
CA GLY A 268 10.77 2.81 -10.29
C GLY A 268 10.50 4.31 -10.42
N GLY A 269 11.03 4.94 -11.47
CA GLY A 269 10.75 6.34 -11.76
C GLY A 269 9.31 6.60 -12.23
N ILE A 270 8.83 7.82 -12.00
CA ILE A 270 7.52 8.32 -12.45
C ILE A 270 7.66 9.25 -13.65
N ILE A 271 6.79 9.09 -14.65
CA ILE A 271 6.77 9.92 -15.86
C ILE A 271 5.35 10.47 -16.04
N GLU A 272 5.25 11.79 -16.14
CA GLU A 272 3.99 12.47 -16.45
C GLU A 272 3.86 12.64 -17.98
N LEU A 273 2.72 12.22 -18.51
CA LEU A 273 2.37 12.34 -19.93
C LEU A 273 1.13 13.23 -20.08
N ASP A 274 1.28 14.33 -20.81
CA ASP A 274 0.17 15.14 -21.29
C ASP A 274 -0.45 14.48 -22.53
N LEU A 275 -1.72 14.13 -22.44
CA LEU A 275 -2.48 13.51 -23.53
C LEU A 275 -3.49 14.50 -24.11
N ASP A 276 -3.57 14.51 -25.44
CA ASP A 276 -4.59 15.20 -26.23
C ASP A 276 -4.98 14.27 -27.41
N GLY A 277 -5.87 13.32 -27.13
CA GLY A 277 -6.28 12.27 -28.06
C GLY A 277 -6.09 10.85 -27.52
N ASP A 278 -5.98 9.88 -28.43
CA ASP A 278 -5.89 8.46 -28.09
C ASP A 278 -4.48 8.05 -27.67
N TYR A 279 -4.37 7.28 -26.59
CA TYR A 279 -3.10 6.74 -26.11
C TYR A 279 -3.28 5.35 -25.50
N VAL A 280 -2.26 4.50 -25.60
CA VAL A 280 -2.32 3.13 -25.06
C VAL A 280 -1.21 2.95 -24.04
N VAL A 281 -1.57 2.50 -22.84
CA VAL A 281 -0.65 2.23 -21.74
C VAL A 281 -0.87 0.81 -21.24
N ASP A 282 0.21 0.12 -20.92
CA ASP A 282 0.15 -1.15 -20.19
C ASP A 282 -0.55 -0.93 -18.84
N THR A 283 -1.46 -1.83 -18.46
CA THR A 283 -2.22 -1.68 -17.21
C THR A 283 -1.33 -1.68 -15.97
N GLY A 284 -0.25 -2.45 -15.95
CA GLY A 284 0.71 -2.52 -14.85
C GLY A 284 1.67 -1.33 -14.76
N ASN A 285 1.67 -0.44 -15.75
CA ASN A 285 2.50 0.77 -15.77
C ASN A 285 1.72 2.05 -15.46
N ILE A 286 0.41 1.99 -15.25
CA ILE A 286 -0.40 3.18 -14.91
C ILE A 286 -0.25 3.45 -13.42
N VAL A 287 0.09 4.68 -13.03
CA VAL A 287 0.13 5.12 -11.63
C VAL A 287 -1.15 5.88 -11.29
N ALA A 288 -1.42 6.93 -12.06
CA ALA A 288 -2.58 7.79 -11.87
C ALA A 288 -2.99 8.47 -13.18
N PHE A 289 -4.19 9.04 -13.24
CA PHE A 289 -4.66 9.85 -14.37
C PHE A 289 -5.80 10.80 -13.98
N THR A 290 -5.95 11.90 -14.73
CA THR A 290 -7.00 12.90 -14.54
C THR A 290 -8.34 12.47 -15.13
N ASP A 291 -9.44 13.02 -14.63
CA ASP A 291 -10.80 12.73 -15.11
C ASP A 291 -11.18 13.28 -16.50
N GLY A 292 -10.37 14.15 -17.08
CA GLY A 292 -10.49 14.55 -18.50
C GLY A 292 -10.19 13.43 -19.51
N LEU A 293 -9.75 12.27 -19.04
CA LEU A 293 -9.48 11.09 -19.86
C LEU A 293 -10.55 10.03 -19.68
N GLU A 294 -11.13 9.61 -20.79
CA GLU A 294 -11.85 8.34 -20.87
C GLU A 294 -10.84 7.20 -20.92
N TYR A 295 -11.18 6.06 -20.33
CA TYR A 295 -10.30 4.89 -20.31
C TYR A 295 -11.08 3.59 -20.54
N ARG A 296 -10.45 2.65 -21.26
CA ARG A 296 -11.03 1.33 -21.55
C ARG A 296 -9.98 0.23 -21.53
N MET A 297 -10.26 -0.82 -20.75
CA MET A 297 -9.45 -2.04 -20.76
C MET A 297 -9.69 -2.84 -22.03
N SER A 298 -8.60 -3.25 -22.69
CA SER A 298 -8.62 -4.05 -23.90
C SER A 298 -7.59 -5.17 -23.83
N LYS A 299 -7.96 -6.38 -24.28
CA LYS A 299 -6.98 -7.45 -24.53
C LYS A 299 -6.21 -7.16 -25.81
N VAL A 300 -4.91 -7.33 -25.76
CA VAL A 300 -4.01 -7.37 -26.92
C VAL A 300 -3.76 -8.84 -27.23
N GLY A 301 -4.24 -9.30 -28.39
CA GLY A 301 -4.05 -10.68 -28.83
C GLY A 301 -2.77 -10.91 -29.62
N GLY A 302 -2.41 -12.19 -29.80
CA GLY A 302 -1.28 -12.64 -30.62
C GLY A 302 0.08 -12.38 -29.99
N TYR A 303 1.15 -12.41 -30.80
CA TYR A 303 2.53 -12.18 -30.35
C TYR A 303 2.73 -10.81 -29.67
N LYS A 304 1.83 -9.85 -29.90
CA LYS A 304 1.87 -8.52 -29.26
C LYS A 304 1.62 -8.59 -27.75
N SER A 305 0.93 -9.62 -27.25
CA SER A 305 0.70 -9.81 -25.81
C SER A 305 2.00 -10.06 -25.02
N LEU A 306 3.05 -10.55 -25.68
CA LEU A 306 4.36 -10.84 -25.07
C LEU A 306 5.14 -9.57 -24.67
N PHE A 307 4.76 -8.40 -25.18
CA PHE A 307 5.42 -7.12 -24.88
C PHE A 307 4.76 -6.33 -23.74
N PHE A 308 3.62 -6.81 -23.23
CA PHE A 308 2.88 -6.20 -22.12
C PHE A 308 3.10 -7.03 -20.85
N SER A 309 2.52 -6.65 -19.70
CA SER A 309 2.76 -7.16 -18.33
C SER A 309 2.75 -8.69 -18.15
N GLY A 310 2.35 -9.44 -19.18
CA GLY A 310 2.29 -10.90 -19.22
C GLY A 310 0.86 -11.37 -19.45
N GLU A 311 -0.12 -10.55 -19.08
CA GLU A 311 -1.55 -10.85 -19.19
C GLU A 311 -2.17 -10.44 -20.53
N GLY A 312 -1.44 -9.65 -21.33
CA GLY A 312 -1.94 -9.10 -22.59
C GLY A 312 -3.07 -8.10 -22.40
N LEU A 313 -3.11 -7.36 -21.29
CA LEU A 313 -4.04 -6.25 -21.08
C LEU A 313 -3.37 -4.89 -21.30
N VAL A 314 -4.14 -3.98 -21.88
CA VAL A 314 -3.78 -2.56 -21.98
C VAL A 314 -4.97 -1.69 -21.62
N CYS A 315 -4.67 -0.50 -21.13
CA CYS A 315 -5.63 0.58 -21.00
C CYS A 315 -5.51 1.49 -22.22
N ARG A 316 -6.64 1.74 -22.89
CA ARG A 316 -6.75 2.74 -23.95
C ARG A 316 -7.36 3.99 -23.35
N PHE A 317 -6.60 5.09 -23.37
CA PHE A 317 -7.05 6.41 -23.01
C PHE A 317 -7.51 7.17 -24.25
N SER A 318 -8.47 8.07 -24.08
CA SER A 318 -8.90 9.06 -25.07
C SER A 318 -9.35 10.34 -24.36
N GLY A 319 -9.22 11.49 -25.02
CA GLY A 319 -9.58 12.79 -24.46
C GLY A 319 -8.35 13.62 -24.12
N LYS A 320 -8.50 14.57 -23.18
CA LYS A 320 -7.44 15.51 -22.81
C LYS A 320 -7.20 15.51 -21.31
N GLY A 321 -5.95 15.28 -20.91
CA GLY A 321 -5.59 15.20 -19.50
C GLY A 321 -4.17 14.66 -19.30
N LYS A 322 -3.87 14.25 -18.06
CA LYS A 322 -2.56 13.71 -17.68
C LYS A 322 -2.66 12.26 -17.28
N VAL A 323 -1.64 11.48 -17.64
CA VAL A 323 -1.39 10.14 -17.12
C VAL A 323 -0.01 10.10 -16.51
N TRP A 324 0.09 9.64 -15.27
CA TRP A 324 1.36 9.29 -14.64
C TRP A 324 1.60 7.81 -14.86
N ILE A 325 2.77 7.48 -15.40
CA ILE A 325 3.22 6.10 -15.61
C ILE A 325 4.46 5.80 -14.79
N GLN A 326 4.68 4.52 -14.54
CA GLN A 326 5.87 4.01 -13.84
C GLN A 326 6.79 3.24 -14.78
N THR A 327 8.09 3.32 -14.52
CA THR A 327 9.13 2.69 -15.36
C THR A 327 9.33 1.20 -15.10
N ARG A 328 8.77 0.67 -14.01
CA ARG A 328 8.83 -0.76 -13.67
C ARG A 328 7.43 -1.30 -13.39
N ALA A 329 7.23 -2.59 -13.66
CA ALA A 329 6.02 -3.31 -13.34
C ALA A 329 6.33 -4.42 -12.33
N VAL A 330 5.50 -4.54 -11.30
CA VAL A 330 5.71 -5.50 -10.20
C VAL A 330 5.67 -6.94 -10.72
N GLU A 331 4.72 -7.27 -11.60
CA GLU A 331 4.63 -8.60 -12.22
C GLU A 331 5.87 -8.95 -13.05
N ALA A 332 6.36 -8.01 -13.86
CA ALA A 332 7.56 -8.24 -14.68
C ALA A 332 8.78 -8.54 -13.79
N PHE A 333 8.93 -7.79 -12.68
CA PHE A 333 9.97 -8.06 -11.69
C PHE A 333 9.76 -9.41 -10.99
N ALA A 334 8.54 -9.71 -10.55
CA ALA A 334 8.22 -10.96 -9.86
C ALA A 334 8.46 -12.18 -10.76
N SER A 335 8.08 -12.10 -12.04
CA SER A 335 8.32 -13.13 -13.06
C SER A 335 9.81 -13.35 -13.29
N TRP A 336 10.58 -12.26 -13.46
CA TRP A 336 12.05 -12.35 -13.57
C TRP A 336 12.69 -12.94 -12.31
N ALA A 337 12.27 -12.53 -11.12
CA ALA A 337 12.81 -13.01 -9.85
C ALA A 337 12.43 -14.48 -9.56
N HIS A 338 11.28 -14.94 -10.09
CA HIS A 338 10.73 -16.27 -9.85
C HIS A 338 11.71 -17.39 -10.21
N GLN A 339 12.53 -17.21 -11.25
CA GLN A 339 13.50 -18.23 -11.68
C GLN A 339 14.60 -18.50 -10.64
N PHE A 340 14.86 -17.55 -9.74
CA PHE A 340 15.87 -17.64 -8.70
C PHE A 340 15.31 -18.12 -7.35
N ARG A 341 13.99 -18.31 -7.27
CA ARG A 341 13.32 -18.84 -6.08
C ARG A 341 13.73 -20.30 -5.84
N PRO A 342 14.07 -20.71 -4.60
CA PRO A 342 14.23 -22.12 -4.28
C PRO A 342 12.97 -22.92 -4.60
N ALA A 343 13.06 -23.85 -5.55
CA ALA A 343 12.01 -24.83 -5.80
C ALA A 343 12.27 -26.06 -4.92
N LYS A 344 11.25 -26.57 -4.21
CA LYS A 344 11.35 -27.90 -3.60
C LYS A 344 11.61 -28.90 -4.73
N GLY A 345 12.78 -29.55 -4.70
CA GLY A 345 13.06 -30.68 -5.58
C GLY A 345 11.97 -31.72 -5.41
N LYS A 346 11.45 -32.25 -6.53
CA LYS A 346 10.60 -33.45 -6.50
C LYS A 346 11.50 -34.61 -6.09
N GLY A 347 11.56 -34.85 -4.78
CA GLY A 347 12.14 -36.06 -4.19
C GLY A 347 11.22 -37.25 -4.38
#